data_AF-A0A6A6M1X8-F1
#
_entry.id   AF-A0A6A6M1X8-F1
#
_cell.length_a   1.000
_cell.length_b   1.000
_cell.length_c   1.000
_cell.angle_alpha   90.00
_cell.angle_beta   90.00
_cell.angle_gamma   90.00
#
_symmetry.space_group_name_H-M   'P 1'
#
loop_
_entity.id
_entity.type
_entity.pdbx_description
1 polymer ?
#
loop_
_entity_poly.entity_id
_entity_poly.type
_entity_poly.pdbx_seq_one_letter_code
_entity_poly.pdbx_strand_id
1 'polypeptide(L)'
;MVALSGAHTIGQARCTIFRNRIYNETNIDSSFATSLKANCPTSGGDNTLAPLDLTSPNAFDNAYFRNLLSQKGLLHSDQQLFSGVLQTLKSELIAPIQHLSVQILPMQW
;
A
#
# COMPACT_ATOMS: atom_id res chain seq x y z
N MET A 1 2.24 -4.28 -16.01
CA MET A 1 3.53 -4.96 -15.73
C MET A 1 3.82 -4.79 -14.24
N VAL A 2 4.12 -5.87 -13.49
CA VAL A 2 4.16 -5.83 -12.00
C VAL A 2 5.59 -5.69 -11.46
N ALA A 3 6.55 -6.40 -12.06
CA ALA A 3 7.93 -6.44 -11.57
C ALA A 3 8.63 -5.08 -11.64
N LEU A 4 8.56 -4.36 -12.77
CA LEU A 4 9.22 -3.04 -12.91
C LEU A 4 8.55 -1.97 -12.05
N SER A 5 7.26 -2.10 -11.73
CA SER A 5 6.62 -1.19 -10.78
C SER A 5 7.26 -1.23 -9.40
N GLY A 6 7.95 -2.34 -9.06
CA GLY A 6 8.80 -2.43 -7.87
C GLY A 6 9.91 -1.38 -7.81
N ALA A 7 10.29 -0.74 -8.93
CA ALA A 7 11.24 0.37 -8.93
C ALA A 7 10.76 1.58 -8.10
N HIS A 8 9.44 1.70 -7.89
CA HIS A 8 8.85 2.69 -6.98
C HIS A 8 9.14 2.41 -5.48
N THR A 9 9.90 1.36 -5.14
CA THR A 9 10.44 1.17 -3.78
C THR A 9 11.41 2.29 -3.36
N ILE A 10 11.98 3.03 -4.32
CA ILE A 10 12.81 4.20 -4.07
C ILE A 10 12.29 5.43 -4.82
N GLY A 11 12.59 6.61 -4.29
CA GLY A 11 12.28 7.89 -4.92
C GLY A 11 11.01 8.56 -4.41
N GLN A 12 10.61 9.64 -5.08
CA GLN A 12 9.55 10.53 -4.64
C GLN A 12 8.69 10.98 -5.81
N ALA A 13 7.42 11.28 -5.54
CA ALA A 13 6.50 11.89 -6.49
C ALA A 13 6.04 13.27 -6.01
N ARG A 14 5.73 14.14 -6.96
CA ARG A 14 5.13 15.45 -6.69
C ARG A 14 3.65 15.32 -6.37
N CYS A 15 3.15 16.21 -5.52
CA CYS A 15 1.74 16.29 -5.12
C CYS A 15 0.78 16.31 -6.31
N THR A 16 1.11 17.00 -7.40
CA THR A 16 0.32 16.99 -8.65
C THR A 16 0.03 15.60 -9.21
N ILE A 17 0.91 14.62 -8.99
CA ILE A 17 0.78 13.27 -9.51
C ILE A 17 -0.22 12.43 -8.67
N PHE A 18 -0.22 12.60 -7.35
CA PHE A 18 -1.03 11.77 -6.44
C PHE A 18 -2.23 12.50 -5.82
N ARG A 19 -2.38 13.82 -6.02
CA ARG A 19 -3.46 14.62 -5.43
C ARG A 19 -4.85 14.06 -5.73
N ASN A 20 -5.13 13.72 -6.99
CA ASN A 20 -6.44 13.19 -7.36
C ASN A 20 -6.78 11.93 -6.54
N ARG A 21 -5.80 11.04 -6.37
CA ARG A 21 -5.97 9.79 -5.62
C ARG A 21 -6.32 10.04 -4.15
N ILE A 22 -5.55 10.87 -3.44
CA ILE A 22 -5.77 11.05 -2.00
C ILE A 22 -7.11 11.72 -1.68
N TYR A 23 -7.71 12.46 -2.62
CA TYR A 23 -9.00 13.13 -2.44
C TYR A 23 -10.20 12.35 -2.97
N ASN A 24 -10.04 11.59 -4.07
CA ASN A 24 -11.19 11.07 -4.82
C ASN A 24 -11.26 9.53 -4.89
N GLU A 25 -10.22 8.80 -4.46
CA GLU A 25 -10.21 7.34 -4.51
C GLU A 25 -10.54 6.70 -3.15
N THR A 26 -11.21 5.55 -3.18
CA THR A 26 -11.67 4.83 -1.98
C THR A 26 -10.78 3.64 -1.61
N ASN A 27 -9.91 3.19 -2.52
CA ASN A 27 -8.95 2.11 -2.31
C ASN A 27 -7.61 2.63 -1.77
N ILE A 28 -7.65 3.52 -0.79
CA ILE A 28 -6.47 4.06 -0.11
C ILE A 28 -6.72 4.02 1.40
N ASP A 29 -5.70 3.62 2.16
CA ASP A 29 -5.77 3.69 3.62
C ASP A 29 -6.05 5.13 4.08
N SER A 30 -7.08 5.32 4.89
CA SER A 30 -7.58 6.64 5.27
C SER A 30 -6.57 7.44 6.10
N SER A 31 -5.79 6.75 6.94
CA SER A 31 -4.74 7.38 7.75
C SER A 31 -3.58 7.85 6.88
N PHE A 32 -3.19 7.05 5.89
CA PHE A 32 -2.17 7.39 4.90
C PHE A 32 -2.61 8.54 3.99
N ALA A 33 -3.86 8.51 3.49
CA ALA A 33 -4.39 9.63 2.72
C ALA A 33 -4.40 10.93 3.53
N THR A 34 -4.76 10.85 4.82
CA THR A 34 -4.77 12.01 5.73
C THR A 34 -3.37 12.57 5.96
N SER A 35 -2.36 11.72 6.15
CA SER A 35 -0.98 12.18 6.34
C SER A 35 -0.42 12.87 5.08
N LEU A 36 -0.78 12.40 3.89
CA LEU A 36 -0.40 13.04 2.63
C LEU A 36 -1.10 14.40 2.43
N LYS A 37 -2.38 14.51 2.78
CA LYS A 37 -3.17 15.76 2.69
C LYS A 37 -2.58 16.90 3.52
N ALA A 38 -1.88 16.60 4.61
CA ALA A 38 -1.23 17.61 5.45
C ALA A 38 -0.21 18.45 4.67
N ASN A 39 0.44 17.87 3.66
CA ASN A 39 1.46 18.54 2.84
C ASN A 39 1.06 18.70 1.36
N CYS A 40 -0.04 18.06 0.93
CA CYS A 40 -0.59 18.11 -0.41
C CYS A 40 -2.05 18.62 -0.37
N PRO A 41 -2.26 19.94 -0.25
CA PRO A 41 -3.60 20.53 -0.19
C PRO A 41 -4.37 20.35 -1.50
N THR A 42 -5.70 20.58 -1.46
CA THR A 42 -6.60 20.49 -2.63
C THR A 42 -6.18 21.42 -3.77
N SER A 43 -5.49 22.52 -3.47
CA SER A 43 -4.90 23.44 -4.44
C SER A 43 -3.60 24.03 -3.89
N GLY A 44 -2.64 24.31 -4.78
CA GLY A 44 -1.29 24.76 -4.39
C GLY A 44 -0.42 23.63 -3.81
N GLY A 45 0.84 23.94 -3.45
CA GLY A 45 1.77 22.92 -2.96
C GLY A 45 2.18 21.89 -4.02
N ASP A 46 2.09 22.22 -5.31
CA ASP A 46 2.27 21.28 -6.42
C ASP A 46 3.63 20.58 -6.45
N ASN A 47 4.67 21.25 -5.91
CA ASN A 47 6.02 20.72 -5.85
C ASN A 47 6.34 19.97 -4.54
N THR A 48 5.39 19.84 -3.61
CA THR A 48 5.58 19.01 -2.42
C THR A 48 5.87 17.58 -2.85
N LEU A 49 6.91 16.99 -2.27
CA LEU A 49 7.32 15.62 -2.53
C LEU A 49 6.80 14.69 -1.44
N ALA A 50 6.37 13.50 -1.85
CA ALA A 50 6.10 12.37 -0.97
C ALA A 50 6.87 11.14 -1.47
N PRO A 51 7.36 10.28 -0.57
CA PRO A 51 8.08 9.07 -0.96
C PRO A 51 7.13 8.07 -1.61
N LEU A 52 7.59 7.43 -2.69
CA LEU A 52 6.84 6.37 -3.37
C LEU A 52 6.68 5.12 -2.48
N ASP A 53 7.65 4.91 -1.57
CA ASP A 53 7.61 3.93 -0.50
C ASP A 53 7.65 4.62 0.87
N LEU A 54 6.57 4.52 1.65
CA LEU A 54 6.49 5.11 2.99
C LEU A 54 7.40 4.39 4.02
N THR A 55 7.66 3.11 3.81
CA THR A 55 8.30 2.24 4.79
C THR A 55 9.83 2.31 4.69
N SER A 56 10.37 2.29 3.48
CA SER A 56 11.81 2.32 3.22
C SER A 56 12.17 3.23 2.04
N PRO A 57 11.94 4.57 2.13
CA PRO A 57 12.02 5.49 0.98
C PRO A 57 13.32 5.50 0.16
N ASN A 58 14.42 5.04 0.77
CA ASN A 58 15.77 5.08 0.23
C ASN A 58 16.42 3.68 0.12
N ALA A 59 15.70 2.60 0.44
CA ALA A 59 16.21 1.25 0.32
C ALA A 59 15.49 0.51 -0.80
N PHE A 60 16.25 -0.21 -1.62
CA PHE A 60 15.68 -1.07 -2.64
C PHE A 60 15.31 -2.42 -2.02
N ASP A 61 14.06 -2.57 -1.61
CA ASP A 61 13.55 -3.78 -0.99
C ASP A 61 12.13 -4.12 -1.49
N ASN A 62 11.36 -4.90 -0.73
CA ASN A 62 10.01 -5.30 -1.11
C ASN A 62 8.91 -4.55 -0.35
N ALA A 63 9.23 -3.49 0.39
CA ALA A 63 8.26 -2.75 1.18
C ALA A 63 7.22 -2.06 0.30
N TYR A 64 7.57 -1.64 -0.91
CA TYR A 64 6.63 -1.20 -1.94
C TYR A 64 5.45 -2.15 -2.08
N PHE A 65 5.71 -3.44 -2.33
CA PHE A 65 4.64 -4.43 -2.50
C PHE A 65 3.85 -4.69 -1.20
N ARG A 66 4.51 -4.61 -0.04
CA ARG A 66 3.83 -4.71 1.27
C ARG A 66 2.90 -3.51 1.50
N ASN A 67 3.29 -2.31 1.12
CA ASN A 67 2.45 -1.12 1.20
C ASN A 67 1.18 -1.28 0.36
N LEU A 68 1.26 -1.90 -0.83
CA LEU A 68 0.08 -2.16 -1.68
C LEU A 68 -0.95 -3.07 -0.99
N LEU A 69 -0.50 -4.07 -0.21
CA LEU A 69 -1.37 -4.95 0.58
C LEU A 69 -2.19 -4.17 1.62
N SER A 70 -1.60 -3.13 2.17
CA SER A 70 -2.22 -2.25 3.17
C SER A 70 -2.90 -1.03 2.55
N GLN A 71 -3.13 -1.01 1.24
CA GLN A 71 -3.71 0.14 0.52
C GLN A 71 -2.91 1.44 0.65
N LYS A 72 -1.60 1.33 0.84
CA LYS A 72 -0.65 2.45 1.00
C LYS A 72 0.17 2.71 -0.27
N GLY A 73 -0.34 2.36 -1.44
CA GLY A 73 0.24 2.77 -2.72
C GLY A 73 0.03 4.28 -2.95
N LEU A 74 1.11 5.02 -3.19
CA LEU A 74 1.06 6.48 -3.38
C LEU A 74 0.34 6.86 -4.68
N LEU A 75 0.69 6.19 -5.80
CA LEU A 75 0.11 6.50 -7.10
C LEU A 75 -1.13 5.66 -7.37
N HIS A 76 -2.06 6.21 -8.16
CA HIS A 76 -3.21 5.46 -8.67
C HIS A 76 -2.78 4.15 -9.33
N SER A 77 -1.81 4.22 -10.25
CA SER A 77 -1.27 3.08 -10.98
C SER A 77 -0.65 2.01 -10.08
N ASP A 78 -0.06 2.40 -8.95
CA ASP A 78 0.52 1.44 -8.00
C ASP A 78 -0.56 0.61 -7.35
N GLN A 79 -1.65 1.26 -6.90
CA GLN A 79 -2.72 0.54 -6.24
C GLN A 79 -3.52 -0.34 -7.21
N GLN A 80 -3.53 -0.02 -8.51
CA GLN A 80 -4.13 -0.88 -9.53
C GLN A 80 -3.44 -2.25 -9.66
N LEU A 81 -2.18 -2.37 -9.25
CA LEU A 81 -1.51 -3.68 -9.22
C LEU A 81 -2.11 -4.62 -8.17
N PHE A 82 -2.86 -4.07 -7.22
CA PHE A 82 -3.37 -4.79 -6.07
C PHE A 82 -4.89 -4.66 -5.84
N SER A 83 -5.59 -3.85 -6.64
CA SER A 83 -7.06 -3.77 -6.63
C SER A 83 -7.65 -4.69 -7.71
N GLY A 84 -8.23 -5.83 -7.30
CA GLY A 84 -8.88 -6.78 -8.21
C GLY A 84 -8.74 -8.24 -7.77
N VAL A 85 -8.80 -9.16 -8.75
CA VAL A 85 -8.80 -10.63 -8.60
C VAL A 85 -7.69 -11.16 -7.66
N LEU A 86 -6.54 -10.48 -7.56
CA LEU A 86 -5.45 -10.86 -6.64
C LEU A 86 -5.78 -10.64 -5.16
N GLN A 87 -6.68 -9.71 -4.83
CA GLN A 87 -7.19 -9.54 -3.46
C GLN A 87 -8.16 -10.69 -3.11
N THR A 88 -9.03 -11.08 -4.06
CA THR A 88 -9.94 -12.21 -3.94
C THR A 88 -9.19 -13.55 -3.81
N LEU A 89 -8.16 -13.76 -4.63
CA LEU A 89 -7.34 -14.98 -4.55
C LEU A 89 -6.48 -15.02 -3.27
N LYS A 90 -6.04 -13.88 -2.71
CA LYS A 90 -5.38 -13.86 -1.40
C LYS A 90 -6.34 -14.08 -0.24
N SER A 91 -7.59 -13.60 -0.31
CA SER A 91 -8.59 -13.97 0.70
C SER A 91 -8.88 -15.46 0.67
N GLU A 92 -8.92 -16.10 -0.50
CA GLU A 92 -9.14 -17.55 -0.61
C GLU A 92 -7.92 -18.39 -0.20
N LEU A 93 -6.69 -17.91 -0.45
CA LEU A 93 -5.46 -18.64 -0.14
C LEU A 93 -4.96 -18.45 1.31
N ILE A 94 -5.42 -17.41 2.03
CA ILE A 94 -4.96 -17.10 3.41
C ILE A 94 -6.07 -17.33 4.46
N ALA A 95 -7.35 -17.26 4.09
CA ALA A 95 -8.46 -17.49 5.03
C ALA A 95 -8.52 -18.88 5.71
N PRO A 96 -8.00 -20.00 5.18
CA PRO A 96 -8.08 -21.27 5.90
C PRO A 96 -7.20 -21.33 7.15
N ILE A 97 -6.22 -20.43 7.32
CA ILE A 97 -5.18 -20.59 8.35
C ILE A 97 -5.55 -19.87 9.67
N GLN A 98 -6.45 -18.89 9.67
CA GLN A 98 -6.79 -18.17 10.91
C GLN A 98 -7.83 -18.87 11.80
N HIS A 99 -8.37 -20.03 11.40
CA HIS A 99 -9.31 -20.80 12.21
C HIS A 99 -8.72 -22.05 12.88
N LEU A 100 -7.44 -22.37 12.69
CA LEU A 100 -6.76 -23.36 13.55
C LEU A 100 -6.25 -22.66 14.82
N SER A 101 -7.17 -22.42 15.73
CA SER A 101 -6.85 -22.25 17.14
C SER A 101 -5.99 -23.42 17.60
N VAL A 102 -4.80 -23.08 18.07
CA VAL A 102 -3.93 -23.87 18.95
C VAL A 102 -4.79 -24.56 20.00
N GLN A 103 -4.93 -25.88 19.89
CA GLN A 103 -5.36 -26.73 20.99
C GLN A 103 -4.34 -27.83 21.15
N ILE A 104 -3.21 -27.46 21.76
CA ILE A 104 -2.26 -28.42 22.32
C ILE A 104 -2.97 -29.01 23.54
N LEU A 105 -3.55 -30.19 23.39
CA LEU A 105 -3.91 -31.03 24.53
C LEU A 105 -2.60 -31.57 25.15
N PRO A 106 -2.42 -31.50 26.48
CA PRO A 106 -1.28 -32.12 27.12
C PRO A 106 -1.44 -33.65 27.08
N MET A 107 -0.54 -34.35 26.40
CA MET A 107 -0.40 -35.81 26.51
C MET A 107 0.25 -36.12 27.87
N GLN A 108 -0.52 -36.78 28.73
CA GLN A 108 0.00 -37.49 29.91
C GLN A 108 0.50 -38.88 29.48
N TRP A 109 1.80 -39.08 29.76
CA TRP A 109 2.62 -40.30 29.69
C TRP A 109 2.73 -41.02 28.35
#